data_AF-A0A0K8RFL5-F1
#
_entry.id   AF-A0A0K8RFL5-F1
#
_cell.length_a   1.000
_cell.length_b   1.000
_cell.length_c   1.000
_cell.angle_alpha   90.00
_cell.angle_beta   90.00
_cell.angle_gamma   90.00
#
_symmetry.space_group_name_H-M   'P 1'
#
loop_
_entity.id
_entity.type
_entity.pdbx_description
1 polymer ?
#
loop_
_entity_poly.entity_id
_entity_poly.type
_entity_poly.pdbx_seq_one_letter_code
_entity_poly.pdbx_strand_id
1 'polypeptide(L)'
;MLQNVGSLFTGLLLVVNAASTDPSSNETSVCQNVSVPAGFKDIPSSDQDVWSFVAAPGNFMSVLFRNFHSDSENKGTNKCVMVQKVPYNESGETKFANYTKWYNGTTNQSYAMRSFYNVVKLDGTEGATKNVLVARHQVGENLTRETCYPFAYPDVKCAVVLMNHWNDAAKNQCKEETSSQKGESDKTAPKTGEQRPCETACEMWVRHEYLNETSLSENCTKYYEQFCGNSKSILLRKT
;
A
#
# COMPACT_ATOMS: atom_id res chain seq x y z
N MET A 1 20.40 42.22 14.88
CA MET A 1 21.16 41.07 14.36
C MET A 1 20.65 39.83 15.09
N LEU A 2 19.76 39.05 14.46
CA LEU A 2 19.34 37.76 14.99
C LEU A 2 20.30 36.69 14.47
N GLN A 3 20.94 35.96 15.38
CA GLN A 3 21.75 34.80 15.04
C GLN A 3 20.84 33.61 14.72
N ASN A 4 20.95 33.13 13.49
CA ASN A 4 20.46 31.85 13.02
C ASN A 4 21.13 30.73 13.83
N VAL A 5 20.38 30.08 14.71
CA VAL A 5 20.76 28.76 15.23
C VAL A 5 20.00 27.74 14.39
N GLY A 6 20.66 27.31 13.31
CA GLY A 6 20.20 26.17 12.53
C GLY A 6 20.18 24.94 13.44
N SER A 7 18.98 24.47 13.74
CA SER A 7 18.78 23.18 14.39
C SER A 7 19.20 22.10 13.39
N LEU A 8 20.45 21.67 13.51
CA LEU A 8 20.94 20.43 12.94
C LEU A 8 20.07 19.31 13.51
N PHE A 9 19.10 18.85 12.71
CA PHE A 9 18.48 17.55 12.89
C PHE A 9 19.57 16.49 12.78
N THR A 10 20.28 16.23 13.88
CA THR A 10 20.97 14.96 14.11
C THR A 10 19.89 13.90 14.25
N GLY A 11 19.36 13.47 13.10
CA GLY A 11 18.57 12.26 12.99
C GLY A 11 19.48 11.11 13.39
N LEU A 12 19.33 10.67 14.65
CA LEU A 12 19.98 9.50 15.19
C LEU A 12 19.52 8.29 14.36
N LEU A 13 20.32 7.94 13.36
CA LEU A 13 20.21 6.68 12.63
C LEU A 13 20.56 5.55 13.60
N LEU A 14 19.57 5.09 14.35
CA LEU A 14 19.61 3.80 15.01
C LEU A 14 19.69 2.72 13.92
N VAL A 15 20.92 2.36 13.55
CA VAL A 15 21.20 1.15 12.78
C VAL A 15 20.95 -0.01 13.73
N VAL A 16 19.70 -0.46 13.79
CA VAL A 16 19.33 -1.70 14.45
C VAL A 16 19.94 -2.83 13.62
N ASN A 17 20.83 -3.62 14.21
CA ASN A 17 21.37 -4.85 13.61
C ASN A 17 20.18 -5.72 13.17
N ALA A 18 19.92 -5.73 11.86
CA ALA A 18 18.74 -6.31 11.26
C ALA A 18 18.95 -7.82 11.07
N ALA A 19 18.75 -8.61 12.13
CA ALA A 19 18.43 -10.02 11.96
C ALA A 19 17.13 -10.11 11.15
N SER A 20 17.16 -10.88 10.06
CA SER A 20 16.10 -10.93 9.04
C SER A 20 15.56 -12.33 8.86
N THR A 21 15.05 -12.82 9.96
CA THR A 21 14.25 -14.03 9.95
C THR A 21 12.89 -13.62 10.47
N ASP A 22 11.90 -13.64 9.59
CA ASP A 22 10.52 -13.85 10.03
C ASP A 22 10.53 -15.16 10.83
N PRO A 23 10.20 -15.14 12.13
CA PRO A 23 10.33 -16.32 12.98
C PRO A 23 9.34 -17.45 12.65
N SER A 24 8.41 -17.27 11.70
CA SER A 24 7.47 -18.32 11.29
C SER A 24 7.62 -18.68 9.81
N SER A 25 8.49 -19.63 9.49
CA SER A 25 8.63 -20.17 8.13
C SER A 25 7.74 -21.40 7.84
N ASN A 26 6.96 -21.89 8.82
CA ASN A 26 6.36 -23.24 8.76
C ASN A 26 4.82 -23.30 8.89
N GLU A 27 4.10 -22.19 8.84
CA GLU A 27 2.62 -22.20 8.80
C GLU A 27 2.10 -21.68 7.45
N THR A 28 1.12 -22.39 6.89
CA THR A 28 0.31 -21.95 5.75
C THR A 28 -0.24 -20.55 6.03
N SER A 29 0.14 -19.55 5.24
CA SER A 29 -0.25 -18.14 5.49
C SER A 29 -1.75 -17.95 5.34
N VAL A 30 -2.37 -17.21 6.27
CA VAL A 30 -3.81 -16.91 6.20
C VAL A 30 -4.14 -16.05 4.97
N CYS A 31 -3.16 -15.35 4.43
CA CYS A 31 -3.29 -14.52 3.25
C CYS A 31 -3.52 -15.29 1.95
N GLN A 32 -3.34 -16.61 1.93
CA GLN A 32 -3.75 -17.45 0.80
C GLN A 32 -5.28 -17.45 0.62
N ASN A 33 -6.03 -17.18 1.70
CA ASN A 33 -7.49 -17.18 1.71
C ASN A 33 -8.09 -15.79 1.99
N VAL A 34 -7.32 -14.71 1.79
CA VAL A 34 -7.83 -13.35 1.97
C VAL A 34 -8.98 -13.08 0.98
N SER A 35 -10.05 -12.44 1.47
CA SER A 35 -11.16 -12.03 0.62
C SER A 35 -10.70 -10.98 -0.41
N VAL A 36 -11.17 -11.08 -1.64
CA VAL A 36 -10.87 -10.15 -2.74
C VAL A 36 -12.16 -9.79 -3.47
N PRO A 37 -12.27 -8.58 -4.05
CA PRO A 37 -13.44 -8.18 -4.83
C PRO A 37 -13.65 -9.07 -6.06
N ALA A 38 -14.88 -9.09 -6.57
CA ALA A 38 -15.20 -9.73 -7.84
C ALA A 38 -14.32 -9.18 -8.96
N GLY A 39 -13.93 -10.02 -9.92
CA GLY A 39 -13.01 -9.64 -11.00
C GLY A 39 -11.53 -9.78 -10.65
N PHE A 40 -11.14 -9.85 -9.37
CA PHE A 40 -9.71 -9.95 -8.99
C PHE A 40 -9.08 -11.26 -9.48
N LYS A 41 -9.81 -12.38 -9.37
CA LYS A 41 -9.31 -13.70 -9.76
C LYS A 41 -9.31 -13.91 -11.28
N ASP A 42 -9.98 -13.02 -12.02
CA ASP A 42 -10.08 -13.05 -13.48
C ASP A 42 -8.93 -12.27 -14.16
N ILE A 43 -8.08 -11.61 -13.37
CA ILE A 43 -6.89 -10.91 -13.88
C ILE A 43 -5.87 -11.96 -14.36
N PRO A 44 -5.25 -11.77 -15.54
CA PRO A 44 -4.20 -12.66 -16.00
C PRO A 44 -3.09 -12.82 -14.97
N SER A 45 -2.67 -14.06 -14.70
CA SER A 45 -1.62 -14.32 -13.71
C SER A 45 -0.28 -13.66 -14.05
N SER A 46 -0.02 -13.33 -15.32
CA SER A 46 1.15 -12.55 -15.74
C SER A 46 1.13 -11.11 -15.22
N ASP A 47 -0.05 -10.58 -14.91
CA ASP A 47 -0.29 -9.18 -14.59
C ASP A 47 -0.42 -8.96 -13.08
N GLN A 48 -0.09 -9.98 -12.26
CA GLN A 48 -0.23 -9.93 -10.80
C GLN A 48 1.01 -10.40 -10.04
N ASP A 49 2.19 -10.45 -10.68
CA ASP A 49 3.41 -10.84 -9.97
C ASP A 49 3.87 -9.74 -9.00
N VAL A 50 3.55 -9.90 -7.72
CA VAL A 50 3.92 -8.95 -6.65
C VAL A 50 5.42 -8.69 -6.64
N TRP A 51 6.22 -9.71 -6.89
CA TRP A 51 7.67 -9.62 -6.75
C TRP A 51 8.27 -8.69 -7.81
N SER A 52 7.66 -8.60 -8.99
CA SER A 52 8.07 -7.71 -10.07
C SER A 52 8.13 -6.23 -9.67
N PHE A 53 7.27 -5.79 -8.74
CA PHE A 53 7.26 -4.43 -8.19
C PHE A 53 8.12 -4.32 -6.92
N VAL A 54 7.93 -5.23 -5.96
CA VAL A 54 8.56 -5.14 -4.63
C VAL A 54 10.09 -5.30 -4.71
N ALA A 55 10.57 -6.24 -5.52
CA ALA A 55 11.99 -6.51 -5.68
C ALA A 55 12.68 -5.68 -6.77
N ALA A 56 11.92 -4.81 -7.47
CA ALA A 56 12.47 -3.98 -8.52
C ALA A 56 13.61 -3.06 -8.01
N PRO A 57 14.55 -2.64 -8.89
CA PRO A 57 15.60 -1.70 -8.51
C PRO A 57 15.05 -0.41 -7.92
N GLY A 58 15.83 0.22 -7.04
CA GLY A 58 15.43 1.41 -6.29
C GLY A 58 15.13 1.10 -4.83
N ASN A 59 15.21 2.13 -3.98
CA ASN A 59 15.08 1.96 -2.53
C ASN A 59 13.78 2.52 -1.96
N PHE A 60 12.93 3.15 -2.79
CA PHE A 60 11.79 3.90 -2.31
C PHE A 60 10.55 3.65 -3.16
N MET A 61 9.44 3.34 -2.49
CA MET A 61 8.11 3.23 -3.08
C MET A 61 7.17 4.15 -2.28
N SER A 62 6.28 4.89 -2.94
CA SER A 62 5.41 5.88 -2.29
C SER A 62 3.97 5.69 -2.71
N VAL A 63 3.04 6.00 -1.81
CA VAL A 63 1.62 6.07 -2.12
C VAL A 63 1.30 7.44 -2.70
N LEU A 64 0.77 7.48 -3.91
CA LEU A 64 0.31 8.73 -4.53
C LEU A 64 -1.04 9.15 -3.99
N PHE A 65 -1.99 8.22 -4.03
CA PHE A 65 -3.36 8.42 -3.57
C PHE A 65 -4.01 7.10 -3.18
N ARG A 66 -5.15 7.22 -2.49
CA ARG A 66 -6.00 6.12 -2.02
C ARG A 66 -7.44 6.60 -1.87
N ASN A 67 -8.39 5.70 -1.63
CA ASN A 67 -9.81 6.05 -1.47
C ASN A 67 -10.33 5.98 -0.01
N PHE A 68 -9.44 5.93 0.98
CA PHE A 68 -9.80 5.86 2.40
C PHE A 68 -8.90 6.75 3.26
N HIS A 69 -9.34 7.05 4.48
CA HIS A 69 -8.52 7.70 5.50
C HIS A 69 -8.01 6.67 6.50
N SER A 70 -6.69 6.68 6.75
CA SER A 70 -6.02 5.71 7.63
C SER A 70 -5.66 6.29 9.01
N ASP A 71 -6.33 7.37 9.40
CA ASP A 71 -6.19 8.01 10.70
C ASP A 71 -7.46 7.78 11.53
N SER A 72 -7.31 7.72 12.86
CA SER A 72 -8.40 7.41 13.80
C SER A 72 -9.54 8.42 13.76
N GLU A 73 -9.28 9.64 13.28
CA GLU A 73 -10.28 10.71 13.15
C GLU A 73 -10.97 10.73 11.79
N ASN A 74 -10.56 9.86 10.85
CA ASN A 74 -11.08 9.78 9.50
C ASN A 74 -10.97 11.09 8.70
N LYS A 75 -9.92 11.88 8.93
CA LYS A 75 -9.68 13.21 8.33
C LYS A 75 -8.66 13.21 7.19
N GLY A 76 -7.98 12.10 6.96
CA GLY A 76 -6.98 11.97 5.92
C GLY A 76 -5.66 12.66 6.26
N THR A 77 -5.31 12.75 7.54
CA THR A 77 -4.12 13.51 8.02
C THR A 77 -2.82 12.74 7.88
N ASN A 78 -2.89 11.41 7.74
CA ASN A 78 -1.73 10.60 7.38
C ASN A 78 -1.36 10.81 5.91
N LYS A 79 -0.16 11.35 5.67
CA LYS A 79 0.39 11.75 4.36
C LYS A 79 1.79 11.18 4.15
N CYS A 80 2.33 11.35 2.94
CA CYS A 80 3.70 10.97 2.59
C CYS A 80 4.02 9.51 2.94
N VAL A 81 3.06 8.61 2.73
CA VAL A 81 3.24 7.18 3.01
C VAL A 81 4.22 6.60 2.00
N MET A 82 5.24 5.92 2.50
CA MET A 82 6.28 5.32 1.68
C MET A 82 6.89 4.08 2.34
N VAL A 83 7.52 3.24 1.52
CA VAL A 83 8.40 2.16 1.96
C VAL A 83 9.83 2.51 1.55
N GLN A 84 10.75 2.42 2.50
CA GLN A 84 12.20 2.45 2.25
C GLN A 84 12.77 1.03 2.37
N LYS A 85 13.44 0.57 1.32
CA LYS A 85 14.28 -0.63 1.33
C LYS A 85 15.69 -0.25 1.77
N VAL A 86 16.14 -0.82 2.88
CA VAL A 86 17.49 -0.62 3.40
C VAL A 86 18.28 -1.91 3.15
N PRO A 87 19.22 -1.93 2.20
CA PRO A 87 20.06 -3.09 1.98
C PRO A 87 21.00 -3.29 3.17
N TYR A 88 21.21 -4.53 3.56
CA TYR A 88 22.27 -4.93 4.48
C TYR A 88 22.84 -6.28 4.04
N ASN A 89 24.09 -6.52 4.43
CA ASN A 89 24.80 -7.74 4.06
C ASN A 89 24.75 -8.72 5.22
N GLU A 90 24.26 -9.92 4.95
CA GLU A 90 24.28 -11.04 5.88
C GLU A 90 24.87 -12.24 5.16
N SER A 91 26.00 -12.76 5.66
CA SER A 91 26.67 -13.93 5.08
C SER A 91 27.00 -13.84 3.58
N GLY A 92 27.29 -12.62 3.08
CA GLY A 92 27.61 -12.37 1.67
C GLY A 92 26.39 -12.22 0.75
N GLU A 93 25.18 -12.39 1.25
CA GLU A 93 23.94 -12.10 0.53
C GLU A 93 23.43 -10.70 0.91
N THR A 94 23.07 -9.90 -0.10
CA THR A 94 22.37 -8.64 0.13
C THR A 94 20.90 -8.91 0.39
N LYS A 95 20.45 -8.58 1.60
CA LYS A 95 19.06 -8.65 2.01
C LYS A 95 18.52 -7.24 2.27
N PHE A 96 17.20 -7.11 2.42
CA PHE A 96 16.55 -5.82 2.58
C PHE A 96 15.70 -5.76 3.84
N ALA A 97 15.89 -4.71 4.64
CA ALA A 97 14.98 -4.32 5.70
C ALA A 97 14.01 -3.28 5.15
N ASN A 98 12.71 -3.54 5.24
CA ASN A 98 11.68 -2.63 4.74
C ASN A 98 11.17 -1.75 5.88
N TYR A 99 11.13 -0.44 5.67
CA TYR A 99 10.58 0.51 6.63
C TYR A 99 9.41 1.25 6.00
N THR A 100 8.21 1.00 6.50
CA THR A 100 7.03 1.81 6.15
C THR A 100 7.07 3.09 6.97
N LYS A 101 7.00 4.23 6.30
CA LYS A 101 7.06 5.57 6.90
C LYS A 101 5.87 6.41 6.48
N TRP A 102 5.44 7.30 7.35
CA TRP A 102 4.39 8.27 7.06
C TRP A 102 4.52 9.51 7.94
N TYR A 103 3.89 10.59 7.51
CA TYR A 103 3.76 11.81 8.26
C TYR A 103 2.32 11.95 8.77
N ASN A 104 2.15 12.19 10.07
CA ASN A 104 0.86 12.49 10.67
C ASN A 104 0.68 14.01 10.75
N GLY A 105 -0.21 14.57 9.94
CA GLY A 105 -0.51 16.00 9.93
C GLY A 105 -1.24 16.51 11.17
N THR A 106 -1.84 15.63 12.00
CA THR A 106 -2.47 16.03 13.27
C THR A 106 -1.39 16.32 14.32
N THR A 107 -0.42 15.41 14.47
CA THR A 107 0.65 15.53 15.48
C THR A 107 1.90 16.26 14.99
N ASN A 108 1.99 16.51 13.67
CA ASN A 108 3.18 17.00 12.98
C ASN A 108 4.41 16.12 13.18
N GLN A 109 4.22 14.81 13.35
CA GLN A 109 5.29 13.85 13.59
C GLN A 109 5.42 12.87 12.41
N SER A 110 6.66 12.45 12.16
CA SER A 110 6.95 11.34 11.25
C SER A 110 7.07 10.05 12.04
N TYR A 111 6.51 8.98 11.49
CA TYR A 111 6.56 7.65 12.07
C TYR A 111 7.19 6.68 11.09
N ALA A 112 7.77 5.62 11.64
CA ALA A 112 8.32 4.51 10.88
C ALA A 112 8.05 3.20 11.62
N MET A 113 7.78 2.15 10.86
CA MET A 113 7.74 0.78 11.36
C MET A 113 8.56 -0.12 10.44
N ARG A 114 9.26 -1.10 11.02
CA ARG A 114 9.95 -2.13 10.24
C ARG A 114 8.92 -3.16 9.80
N SER A 115 8.99 -3.58 8.55
CA SER A 115 8.07 -4.53 7.91
C SER A 115 8.85 -5.74 7.39
N PHE A 116 8.33 -6.92 7.65
CA PHE A 116 8.82 -8.20 7.15
C PHE A 116 7.86 -8.69 6.08
N TYR A 117 8.39 -9.04 4.92
CA TYR A 117 7.59 -9.38 3.76
C TYR A 117 7.79 -10.84 3.36
N ASN A 118 6.68 -11.47 2.99
CA ASN A 118 6.64 -12.72 2.26
C ASN A 118 5.63 -12.57 1.11
N VAL A 119 5.67 -13.47 0.13
CA VAL A 119 4.71 -13.48 -0.98
C VAL A 119 4.08 -14.85 -1.11
N VAL A 120 2.76 -14.86 -1.32
CA VAL A 120 1.96 -16.07 -1.46
C VAL A 120 1.05 -15.98 -2.68
N LYS A 121 0.63 -17.14 -3.17
CA LYS A 121 -0.41 -17.24 -4.19
C LYS A 121 -1.77 -17.28 -3.48
N LEU A 122 -2.72 -16.49 -3.98
CA LEU A 122 -4.11 -16.53 -3.55
C LEU A 122 -4.81 -17.81 -4.04
N ASP A 123 -5.55 -18.48 -3.16
CA ASP A 123 -6.29 -19.69 -3.48
C ASP A 123 -7.42 -19.41 -4.49
N GLY A 124 -7.51 -20.30 -5.48
CA GLY A 124 -8.46 -20.18 -6.59
C GLY A 124 -8.05 -19.21 -7.71
N THR A 125 -6.80 -18.74 -7.74
CA THR A 125 -6.24 -18.04 -8.91
C THR A 125 -5.51 -19.01 -9.83
N GLU A 126 -5.52 -18.73 -11.14
CA GLU A 126 -4.84 -19.56 -12.14
C GLU A 126 -3.32 -19.36 -12.11
N GLY A 127 -2.57 -20.36 -12.60
CA GLY A 127 -1.11 -20.30 -12.70
C GLY A 127 -0.37 -20.47 -11.35
N ALA A 128 0.90 -20.07 -11.30
CA ALA A 128 1.75 -20.16 -10.11
C ALA A 128 2.15 -18.79 -9.53
N THR A 129 1.64 -17.70 -10.11
CA THR A 129 1.99 -16.33 -9.71
C THR A 129 1.63 -16.07 -8.26
N LYS A 130 2.57 -15.44 -7.54
CA LYS A 130 2.34 -14.95 -6.18
C LYS A 130 1.80 -13.52 -6.23
N ASN A 131 0.50 -13.39 -5.98
CA ASN A 131 -0.27 -12.17 -6.16
C ASN A 131 -0.66 -11.48 -4.84
N VAL A 132 -0.21 -12.00 -3.70
CA VAL A 132 -0.44 -11.38 -2.38
C VAL A 132 0.88 -11.16 -1.66
N LEU A 133 1.14 -9.90 -1.29
CA LEU A 133 2.19 -9.55 -0.33
C LEU A 133 1.66 -9.77 1.08
N VAL A 134 2.38 -10.55 1.86
CA VAL A 134 2.13 -10.78 3.29
C VAL A 134 3.11 -9.91 4.05
N ALA A 135 2.60 -9.07 4.97
CA ALA A 135 3.47 -8.30 5.85
C ALA A 135 3.20 -8.60 7.33
N ARG A 136 4.28 -8.58 8.11
CA ARG A 136 4.23 -8.43 9.57
C ARG A 136 5.01 -7.19 9.94
N HIS A 137 4.46 -6.37 10.82
CA HIS A 137 5.05 -5.10 11.20
C HIS A 137 5.59 -5.19 12.62
N GLN A 138 6.76 -4.60 12.85
CA GLN A 138 7.35 -4.47 14.16
C GLN A 138 6.91 -3.16 14.81
N VAL A 139 6.22 -3.27 15.94
CA VAL A 139 5.77 -2.14 16.77
C VAL A 139 6.38 -2.34 18.16
N GLY A 140 7.45 -1.59 18.45
CA GLY A 140 8.30 -1.85 19.61
C GLY A 140 8.97 -3.22 19.50
N GLU A 141 8.81 -4.05 20.52
CA GLU A 141 9.36 -5.43 20.55
C GLU A 141 8.40 -6.47 19.94
N ASN A 142 7.16 -6.08 19.64
CA ASN A 142 6.12 -7.00 19.17
C ASN A 142 6.02 -7.03 17.64
N LEU A 143 5.70 -8.20 17.09
CA LEU A 143 5.31 -8.37 15.68
C LEU A 143 3.78 -8.46 15.57
N THR A 144 3.21 -7.75 14.60
CA THR A 144 1.80 -7.91 14.26
C THR A 144 1.51 -9.30 13.70
N ARG A 145 0.22 -9.65 13.66
CA ARG A 145 -0.28 -10.71 12.80
C ARG A 145 -0.04 -10.36 11.32
N GLU A 146 -0.18 -11.35 10.46
CA GLU A 146 -0.14 -11.16 9.01
C GLU A 146 -1.17 -10.12 8.57
N THR A 147 -0.71 -9.17 7.77
CA THR A 147 -1.56 -8.26 7.00
C THR A 147 -1.37 -8.60 5.53
N CYS A 148 -2.49 -8.80 4.84
CA CYS A 148 -2.53 -9.28 3.48
C CYS A 148 -2.77 -8.11 2.52
N TYR A 149 -1.93 -8.01 1.50
CA TYR A 149 -2.00 -6.98 0.47
C TYR A 149 -2.06 -7.64 -0.91
N PRO A 150 -3.26 -7.98 -1.41
CA PRO A 150 -3.43 -8.45 -2.78
C PRO A 150 -3.06 -7.36 -3.79
N PHE A 151 -2.29 -7.71 -4.81
CA PHE A 151 -1.92 -6.79 -5.89
C PHE A 151 -2.89 -6.98 -7.06
N ALA A 152 -3.73 -5.97 -7.30
CA ALA A 152 -4.61 -5.99 -8.47
C ALA A 152 -3.78 -5.84 -9.75
N TYR A 153 -2.74 -5.01 -9.71
CA TYR A 153 -1.82 -4.86 -10.82
C TYR A 153 -0.49 -4.28 -10.34
N PRO A 154 0.63 -5.01 -10.41
CA PRO A 154 1.98 -4.47 -10.39
C PRO A 154 2.55 -4.32 -11.81
N ASP A 155 3.27 -3.23 -12.04
CA ASP A 155 4.21 -3.06 -13.15
C ASP A 155 5.52 -2.48 -12.59
N VAL A 156 6.57 -2.39 -13.40
CA VAL A 156 7.86 -1.80 -13.03
C VAL A 156 7.70 -0.38 -12.44
N LYS A 157 6.68 0.39 -12.87
CA LYS A 157 6.50 1.79 -12.46
C LYS A 157 5.58 1.99 -11.25
N CYS A 158 4.45 1.30 -11.24
CA CYS A 158 3.36 1.52 -10.31
C CYS A 158 2.69 0.21 -9.91
N ALA A 159 1.94 0.25 -8.81
CA ALA A 159 1.13 -0.86 -8.39
C ALA A 159 -0.22 -0.39 -7.81
N VAL A 160 -1.26 -1.18 -8.04
CA VAL A 160 -2.57 -1.06 -7.41
C VAL A 160 -2.66 -2.16 -6.36
N VAL A 161 -2.74 -1.75 -5.10
CA VAL A 161 -2.71 -2.65 -3.95
C VAL A 161 -4.04 -2.55 -3.22
N LEU A 162 -4.67 -3.70 -2.97
CA LEU A 162 -5.89 -3.78 -2.17
C LEU A 162 -5.54 -3.72 -0.68
N MET A 163 -6.22 -2.83 0.03
CA MET A 163 -6.00 -2.51 1.43
C MET A 163 -7.16 -3.02 2.27
N ASN A 164 -7.49 -4.31 2.15
CA ASN A 164 -8.74 -4.91 2.65
C ASN A 164 -9.07 -4.60 4.12
N HIS A 165 -8.05 -4.45 4.96
CA HIS A 165 -8.19 -4.07 6.38
C HIS A 165 -8.75 -2.63 6.59
N TRP A 166 -8.85 -1.84 5.52
CA TRP A 166 -9.46 -0.52 5.47
C TRP A 166 -10.79 -0.47 4.69
N ASN A 167 -11.35 -1.60 4.27
CA ASN A 167 -12.60 -1.62 3.50
C ASN A 167 -13.75 -0.92 4.24
N ASP A 168 -13.80 -1.01 5.57
CA ASP A 168 -14.84 -0.32 6.35
C ASP A 168 -14.67 1.20 6.34
N ALA A 169 -13.44 1.71 6.28
CA ALA A 169 -13.20 3.13 6.04
C ALA A 169 -13.67 3.50 4.62
N ALA A 170 -13.19 2.80 3.59
CA ALA A 170 -13.57 3.07 2.20
C ALA A 170 -15.09 3.06 1.99
N LYS A 171 -15.82 2.12 2.61
CA LYS A 171 -17.30 2.10 2.62
C LYS A 171 -17.92 3.36 3.20
N ASN A 172 -17.37 3.88 4.30
CA ASN A 172 -17.87 5.10 4.93
C ASN A 172 -17.61 6.31 4.02
N GLN A 173 -16.39 6.43 3.48
CA GLN A 173 -16.05 7.45 2.46
C GLN A 173 -17.00 7.39 1.26
N CYS A 174 -17.23 6.20 0.72
CA CYS A 174 -18.06 6.06 -0.47
C CYS A 174 -19.52 6.49 -0.23
N LYS A 175 -20.07 6.26 0.98
CA LYS A 175 -21.41 6.75 1.35
C LYS A 175 -21.48 8.27 1.34
N GLU A 176 -20.48 8.93 1.92
CA GLU A 176 -20.40 10.41 2.01
C GLU A 176 -20.29 11.08 0.63
N GLU A 177 -19.58 10.46 -0.32
CA GLU A 177 -19.54 10.95 -1.70
C GLU A 177 -20.92 10.90 -2.35
N THR A 178 -21.64 9.77 -2.22
CA THR A 178 -23.01 9.65 -2.76
C THR A 178 -24.03 10.57 -2.09
N SER A 179 -23.88 10.91 -0.80
CA SER A 179 -24.77 11.87 -0.14
C SER A 179 -24.50 13.32 -0.59
N SER A 180 -23.26 13.63 -0.94
CA SER A 180 -22.83 14.94 -1.47
C SER A 180 -23.17 15.14 -2.95
N GLN A 181 -23.33 14.05 -3.72
CA GLN A 181 -23.69 14.07 -5.14
C GLN A 181 -25.21 14.00 -5.42
N LYS A 182 -26.06 14.35 -4.46
CA LYS A 182 -27.55 14.36 -4.61
C LYS A 182 -28.10 15.39 -5.63
N GLY A 183 -27.29 15.82 -6.60
CA GLY A 183 -27.64 16.83 -7.61
C GLY A 183 -27.49 16.39 -9.07
N GLU A 184 -26.84 15.27 -9.40
CA GLU A 184 -26.72 14.87 -10.80
C GLU A 184 -26.80 13.35 -10.94
N SER A 185 -27.85 12.91 -11.63
CA SER A 185 -28.17 11.51 -11.83
C SER A 185 -27.13 10.84 -12.71
N ASP A 186 -26.44 9.82 -12.18
CA ASP A 186 -25.86 8.80 -13.05
C ASP A 186 -26.53 7.46 -12.80
N LYS A 187 -27.22 6.99 -13.84
CA LYS A 187 -28.12 5.83 -13.84
C LYS A 187 -27.30 4.55 -14.00
N THR A 188 -26.63 4.12 -12.94
CA THR A 188 -26.35 2.69 -12.77
C THR A 188 -26.41 2.34 -11.30
N ALA A 189 -27.62 2.03 -10.81
CA ALA A 189 -27.77 1.45 -9.48
C ALA A 189 -26.99 0.11 -9.47
N PRO A 190 -26.13 -0.15 -8.47
CA PRO A 190 -25.47 -1.44 -8.32
C PRO A 190 -26.53 -2.54 -8.30
N LYS A 191 -26.27 -3.65 -9.00
CA LYS A 191 -27.11 -4.85 -8.84
C LYS A 191 -27.07 -5.25 -7.37
N THR A 192 -28.23 -5.55 -6.81
CA THR A 192 -28.40 -5.84 -5.38
C THR A 192 -27.43 -6.92 -4.93
N GLY A 193 -26.47 -6.57 -4.07
CA GLY A 193 -25.49 -7.50 -3.48
C GLY A 193 -24.05 -7.38 -3.99
N GLU A 194 -23.77 -6.58 -5.02
CA GLU A 194 -22.41 -6.37 -5.52
C GLU A 194 -21.74 -5.17 -4.81
N GLN A 195 -20.58 -5.39 -4.19
CA GLN A 195 -19.79 -4.35 -3.53
C GLN A 195 -19.38 -3.30 -4.57
N ARG A 196 -19.65 -2.01 -4.31
CA ARG A 196 -19.25 -0.94 -5.23
C ARG A 196 -17.72 -0.81 -5.23
N PRO A 197 -17.07 -0.47 -6.36
CA PRO A 197 -15.61 -0.30 -6.40
C PRO A 197 -15.07 0.64 -5.30
N CYS A 198 -15.73 1.78 -5.07
CA CYS A 198 -15.38 2.73 -4.00
C CYS A 198 -15.37 2.15 -2.57
N GLU A 199 -16.01 1.01 -2.34
CA GLU A 199 -16.09 0.35 -1.03
C GLU A 199 -14.89 -0.58 -0.77
N THR A 200 -14.10 -0.87 -1.81
CA THR A 200 -12.83 -1.59 -1.70
C THR A 200 -11.72 -0.58 -1.45
N ALA A 201 -11.04 -0.69 -0.32
CA ALA A 201 -9.91 0.18 -0.01
C ALA A 201 -8.71 -0.18 -0.90
N CYS A 202 -8.08 0.83 -1.50
CA CYS A 202 -6.92 0.65 -2.36
C CYS A 202 -5.90 1.76 -2.23
N GLU A 203 -4.65 1.44 -2.56
CA GLU A 203 -3.57 2.42 -2.71
C GLU A 203 -2.95 2.33 -4.11
N MET A 204 -2.69 3.50 -4.69
CA MET A 204 -1.85 3.65 -5.87
C MET A 204 -0.41 3.88 -5.43
N TRP A 205 0.42 2.86 -5.61
CA TRP A 205 1.85 2.91 -5.32
C TRP A 205 2.64 3.25 -6.57
N VAL A 206 3.75 3.97 -6.38
CA VAL A 206 4.70 4.31 -7.43
C VAL A 206 6.11 4.17 -6.90
N ARG A 207 7.05 3.75 -7.75
CA ARG A 207 8.46 3.82 -7.36
C ARG A 207 8.99 5.25 -7.47
N HIS A 208 9.92 5.58 -6.60
CA HIS A 208 10.45 6.94 -6.49
C HIS A 208 11.06 7.45 -7.80
N GLU A 209 11.69 6.56 -8.58
CA GLU A 209 12.32 6.91 -9.86
C GLU A 209 11.32 7.42 -10.90
N TYR A 210 10.03 7.10 -10.74
CA TYR A 210 8.97 7.48 -11.67
C TYR A 210 8.02 8.55 -11.10
N LEU A 211 8.33 9.12 -9.93
CA LEU A 211 7.47 10.14 -9.31
C LEU A 211 7.26 11.36 -10.19
N ASN A 212 8.25 11.74 -11.00
CA ASN A 212 8.19 12.91 -11.85
C ASN A 212 7.63 12.62 -13.25
N GLU A 213 7.27 11.38 -13.55
CA GLU A 213 6.62 11.07 -14.81
C GLU A 213 5.21 11.68 -14.86
N THR A 214 4.85 12.18 -16.04
CA THR A 214 3.54 12.77 -16.34
C THR A 214 2.44 11.72 -16.43
N SER A 215 2.81 10.47 -16.74
CA SER A 215 1.92 9.30 -16.76
C SER A 215 2.66 8.08 -16.24
N LEU A 216 2.04 7.31 -15.34
CA LEU A 216 2.66 6.14 -14.70
C LEU A 216 2.41 4.87 -15.50
N SER A 217 1.15 4.59 -15.81
CA SER A 217 0.69 3.51 -16.69
C SER A 217 -0.83 3.62 -16.86
N GLU A 218 -1.33 3.40 -18.08
CA GLU A 218 -2.78 3.30 -18.34
C GLU A 218 -3.40 2.14 -17.56
N ASN A 219 -2.66 1.03 -17.39
CA ASN A 219 -3.14 -0.15 -16.67
C ASN A 219 -3.29 0.09 -15.17
N CYS A 220 -2.32 0.75 -14.51
CA CYS A 220 -2.48 1.11 -13.09
C CYS A 220 -3.75 1.95 -12.88
N THR A 221 -4.01 2.93 -13.75
CA THR A 221 -5.22 3.75 -13.65
C THR A 221 -6.48 2.92 -13.86
N LYS A 222 -6.51 2.10 -14.93
CA LYS A 222 -7.62 1.19 -15.25
C LYS A 222 -7.95 0.27 -14.07
N TYR A 223 -6.96 -0.42 -13.51
CA TYR A 223 -7.18 -1.37 -12.41
C TYR A 223 -7.56 -0.67 -11.10
N TYR A 224 -7.02 0.52 -10.83
CA TYR A 224 -7.46 1.30 -9.68
C TYR A 224 -8.94 1.68 -9.82
N GLU A 225 -9.36 2.21 -10.97
CA GLU A 225 -10.76 2.61 -11.17
C GLU A 225 -11.72 1.42 -11.17
N GLN A 226 -11.29 0.29 -11.75
CA GLN A 226 -12.04 -0.96 -11.73
C GLN A 226 -12.34 -1.45 -10.30
N PHE A 227 -11.33 -1.46 -9.42
CA PHE A 227 -11.47 -2.06 -8.09
C PHE A 227 -11.84 -1.06 -7.00
N CYS A 228 -11.49 0.21 -7.15
CA CYS A 228 -11.45 1.21 -6.08
C CYS A 228 -12.32 2.44 -6.40
N GLY A 229 -12.83 2.53 -7.64
CA GLY A 229 -13.61 3.66 -8.13
C GLY A 229 -12.76 4.92 -8.36
N ASN A 230 -13.44 6.06 -8.49
CA ASN A 230 -12.82 7.33 -8.89
C ASN A 230 -12.32 8.17 -7.71
N SER A 231 -12.60 7.78 -6.47
CA SER A 231 -12.21 8.53 -5.28
C SER A 231 -10.69 8.49 -5.05
N LYS A 232 -10.09 9.66 -4.88
CA LYS A 232 -8.64 9.85 -4.80
C LYS A 232 -8.29 10.90 -3.72
N SER A 233 -8.00 10.43 -2.51
CA SER A 233 -7.33 11.20 -1.46
C SER A 233 -5.83 11.21 -1.72
N ILE A 234 -5.29 12.38 -2.09
CA ILE A 234 -3.86 12.55 -2.40
C ILE A 234 -3.02 12.47 -1.12
N LEU A 235 -1.97 11.65 -1.15
CA LEU A 235 -1.03 11.42 -0.04
C LEU A 235 0.32 12.08 -0.29
N LEU A 236 0.76 12.12 -1.54
CA LEU A 236 2.01 12.76 -1.95
C LEU A 236 1.69 13.83 -2.98
N ARG A 237 1.91 15.10 -2.62
CA ARG A 237 1.90 16.20 -3.60
C ARG A 237 3.28 16.30 -4.22
N LYS A 238 3.34 16.26 -5.55
CA LYS A 238 4.54 16.61 -6.30
C LYS A 238 4.73 18.13 -6.14
N THR A 239 5.88 18.55 -5.64
CA THR A 239 6.32 19.95 -5.64
C THR A 239 7.33 20.17 -6.73
#